data_AF-A0A960A1S8-F1
#
_entry.id   AF-A0A960A1S8-F1
#
_cell.length_a   1.000
_cell.length_b   1.000
_cell.length_c   1.000
_cell.angle_alpha   90.00
_cell.angle_beta   90.00
_cell.angle_gamma   90.00
#
_symmetry.space_group_name_H-M   'P 1'
#
loop_
_entity.id
_entity.type
_entity.pdbx_description
1 polymer ?
#
loop_
_entity_poly.entity_id
_entity_poly.type
_entity_poly.pdbx_seq_one_letter_code
_entity_poly.pdbx_strand_id
1 'polypeptide(L)' 'TVEPGIYFKSTDLLVPEELRGIGVRIEDDILITADGYEILSDQLPRESADVEAWMAGLLA' A
#
# COMPACT_ATOMS: atom_id res chain seq x y z
N THR A 1 -12.48 -0.40 -6.62
CA THR A 1 -11.18 -0.30 -5.94
C THR A 1 -11.00 1.09 -5.36
N VAL A 2 -10.26 1.18 -4.26
CA VAL A 2 -9.67 2.42 -3.73
C VAL A 2 -8.17 2.19 -3.71
N GLU A 3 -7.44 2.91 -4.56
CA GLU A 3 -6.08 2.52 -4.97
C GLU A 3 -5.07 3.68 -5.06
N PRO A 4 -4.90 4.52 -4.01
CA PRO A 4 -3.91 5.59 -4.05
C PRO A 4 -2.49 5.05 -4.26
N GLY A 5 -1.72 5.74 -5.11
CA GLY A 5 -0.32 5.40 -5.37
C GLY A 5 0.57 6.62 -5.62
N ILE A 6 1.85 6.47 -5.26
CA ILE A 6 2.91 7.46 -5.47
C ILE A 6 4.05 6.75 -6.19
N TYR A 7 4.57 7.38 -7.24
CA TYR A 7 5.62 6.81 -8.08
C TYR A 7 6.68 7.87 -8.37
N PHE A 8 7.91 7.63 -7.90
CA PHE A 8 9.04 8.49 -8.16
C PHE A 8 9.86 7.97 -9.34
N LYS A 9 9.97 8.78 -10.40
CA LYS A 9 10.82 8.43 -11.55
C LYS A 9 12.27 8.33 -11.09
N SER A 10 12.98 7.31 -11.55
CA SER A 10 14.37 7.06 -11.18
C SER A 10 15.33 8.18 -11.59
N THR A 11 14.97 8.97 -12.60
CA THR A 11 15.79 10.06 -13.15
C THR A 11 15.33 11.46 -12.73
N ASP A 12 14.35 11.57 -11.83
CA ASP A 12 13.85 12.87 -11.38
C ASP A 12 14.78 13.50 -10.34
N LEU A 13 15.53 14.51 -10.75
CA LEU A 13 16.51 15.20 -9.91
C LEU A 13 15.86 16.10 -8.84
N LEU A 14 14.54 16.37 -8.92
CA LEU A 14 13.80 17.10 -7.88
C LEU A 14 13.43 16.21 -6.70
N VAL A 15 13.49 14.89 -6.86
CA VAL A 15 13.23 13.91 -5.79
C VAL A 15 14.56 13.58 -5.07
N PRO A 16 14.56 13.45 -3.73
CA PRO A 16 15.70 12.92 -2.98
C PRO A 16 16.19 11.59 -3.57
N GLU A 17 17.51 11.42 -3.67
CA GLU A 17 18.12 10.28 -4.37
C GLU A 17 17.65 8.94 -3.81
N GLU A 18 17.49 8.85 -2.49
CA GLU A 18 17.04 7.68 -1.75
C GLU A 18 15.59 7.27 -2.04
N LEU A 19 14.76 8.16 -2.60
CA LEU A 19 13.36 7.87 -2.96
C LEU A 19 13.17 7.57 -4.45
N ARG A 20 14.17 7.83 -5.29
CA ARG A 20 14.05 7.67 -6.74
C ARG A 20 13.85 6.20 -7.13
N GLY A 21 12.93 5.95 -8.06
CA GLY A 21 12.61 4.60 -8.52
C GLY A 21 11.68 3.82 -7.58
N ILE A 22 11.29 4.41 -6.44
CA ILE A 22 10.30 3.82 -5.54
C ILE A 22 8.90 4.12 -6.05
N GLY A 23 8.06 3.09 -6.10
CA GLY A 23 6.64 3.17 -6.36
C GLY A 23 5.87 2.39 -5.32
N VAL A 24 4.84 2.99 -4.74
CA VAL A 24 3.96 2.36 -3.74
C VAL A 24 2.52 2.59 -4.14
N ARG A 25 1.70 1.55 -4.06
CA ARG A 25 0.23 1.61 -4.18
C ARG A 25 -0.38 0.72 -3.12
N ILE A 26 -1.40 1.21 -2.44
CA ILE A 26 -2.24 0.43 -1.52
C ILE A 26 -3.62 0.37 -2.16
N GLU A 27 -4.19 -0.81 -2.27
CA GLU A 27 -5.42 -1.04 -3.03
C GLU A 27 -6.36 -1.95 -2.25
N ASP A 28 -7.62 -1.52 -2.13
CA ASP A 28 -8.70 -2.31 -1.55
C ASP A 28 -9.92 -2.39 -2.46
N ASP A 29 -10.61 -3.52 -2.41
CA ASP A 29 -11.93 -3.72 -2.97
C ASP A 29 -13.00 -3.35 -1.95
N ILE A 30 -13.86 -2.42 -2.33
CA ILE A 30 -14.89 -1.86 -1.45
C ILE A 30 -16.27 -2.13 -2.04
N LEU A 31 -17.14 -2.72 -1.23
CA LEU A 31 -18.57 -2.82 -1.49
C LEU A 31 -19.29 -1.66 -0.82
N ILE A 32 -19.99 -0.84 -1.60
CA ILE A 32 -20.87 0.21 -1.03
C ILE A 32 -22.18 -0.42 -0.57
N THR A 33 -22.59 -0.12 0.65
CA THR A 33 -23.85 -0.59 1.25
C THR A 33 -24.82 0.59 1.42
N ALA A 34 -26.04 0.34 1.90
CA ALA A 34 -27.02 1.40 2.12
C ALA A 34 -26.55 2.43 3.17
N ASP A 35 -25.79 1.98 4.17
CA ASP A 35 -25.40 2.77 5.34
C ASP A 35 -23.89 3.05 5.42
N GLY A 36 -23.10 2.63 4.42
CA GLY A 36 -21.65 2.80 4.42
C GLY A 36 -20.94 1.94 3.39
N TYR A 37 -19.91 1.21 3.84
CA TYR A 37 -19.11 0.34 2.99
C TYR A 37 -18.53 -0.86 3.76
N GLU A 38 -18.19 -1.90 3.02
CA GLU A 38 -17.45 -3.07 3.48
C GLU A 38 -16.17 -3.22 2.65
N ILE A 39 -15.06 -3.59 3.28
CA ILE A 39 -13.80 -3.85 2.58
C ILE A 39 -13.68 -5.35 2.35
N LEU A 40 -13.76 -5.78 1.10
CA LEU A 40 -13.75 -7.20 0.71
C LEU A 40 -12.34 -7.81 0.75
N SER A 41 -11.30 -6.97 0.73
CA SER A 41 -9.88 -7.35 0.67
C SER A 41 -9.13 -7.17 2.00
N ASP A 42 -9.84 -7.12 3.12
CA ASP A 42 -9.26 -6.76 4.43
C ASP A 42 -8.37 -7.81 5.11
N GLN A 43 -8.20 -8.97 4.48
CA GLN A 43 -7.42 -10.08 5.01
C GLN A 43 -5.91 -9.85 4.95
N LEU A 44 -5.44 -8.85 4.20
CA LEU A 44 -4.02 -8.50 4.10
C LEU A 44 -3.70 -7.23 4.90
N PRO A 45 -2.53 -7.18 5.58
CA PRO A 45 -2.10 -5.98 6.29
C PRO A 45 -1.78 -4.83 5.32
N ARG A 46 -2.02 -3.60 5.77
CA ARG A 46 -1.81 -2.37 5.00
C ARG A 46 -0.89 -1.39 5.70
N GLU A 47 -0.96 -1.37 7.03
CA GLU A 47 -0.07 -0.58 7.87
C GLU A 47 1.34 -1.17 7.83
N SER A 48 2.36 -0.31 7.78
CA SER A 48 3.75 -0.76 7.64
C SER A 48 4.18 -1.70 8.76
N ALA A 49 3.78 -1.42 10.00
CA ALA A 49 4.11 -2.25 11.16
C ALA A 49 3.49 -3.66 11.07
N ASP A 50 2.27 -3.79 10.56
CA ASP A 50 1.60 -5.08 10.41
C ASP A 50 2.24 -5.90 9.27
N VAL A 51 2.64 -5.24 8.18
CA VAL A 51 3.38 -5.88 7.08
C VAL A 51 4.74 -6.38 7.58
N GLU A 52 5.50 -5.57 8.31
CA GLU A 52 6.79 -5.95 8.88
C GLU A 52 6.66 -7.14 9.84
N ALA A 53 5.66 -7.11 10.73
CA ALA A 53 5.40 -8.20 11.66
C ALA A 53 5.02 -9.50 10.95
N TRP A 54 4.17 -9.42 9.92
CA TRP A 54 3.80 -10.56 9.10
C TRP A 54 5.02 -11.17 8.38
N MET A 55 5.84 -10.33 7.75
CA MET A 55 7.06 -10.77 7.05
C MET A 55 8.08 -11.40 8.00
N ALA A 56 8.27 -10.83 9.20
CA ALA A 56 9.17 -11.39 10.21
C ALA A 56 8.76 -12.81 10.63
N GLY A 57 7.46 -13.10 10.70
CA GLY A 57 6.94 -14.43 11.01
C GLY A 57 7.16 -15.48 9.91
N LEU A 58 7.33 -15.06 8.65
CA LEU A 58 7.55 -15.96 7.50
C LEU A 58 9.02 -16.37 7.33
N LEU A 59 9.95 -15.59 7.90
CA LEU A 59 11.40 -15.80 7.78
C LEU A 59 11.99 -16.62 8.95
N ALA A 60 11.13 -17.08 9.88
CA ALA A 60 11.48 -17.84 11.07
C ALA A 60 11.56 -19.36 10.83
#